data_AF-A0A497DK75-F1
#
_entry.id   AF-A0A497DK75-F1
#
_cell.length_a   1.000
_cell.length_b   1.000
_cell.length_c   1.000
_cell.angle_alpha   90.00
_cell.angle_beta   90.00
_cell.angle_gamma   90.00
#
_symmetry.space_group_name_H-M   'P 1'
#
loop_
_entity.id
_entity.type
_entity.pdbx_description
1 polymer ?
#
loop_
_entity_poly.entity_id
_entity_poly.type
_entity_poly.pdbx_seq_one_letter_code
_entity_poly.pdbx_strand_id
1 'polypeptide(L)'
;MKYILLSIIILSFTHVAIAQQSDTINKRSIIKRSILPVSLITIGSIISGSTFEKNLQTNLRNAVGNDYEFRIDDYLLFVPVAELYIADIVGAKSKNHWFDQTKYLLISNILTAGITHGLKFAVGKSRPNGGTHSFPSWHTTFAFTNATVVYNEFIDSSPALAYSGYLFSTTTGVFRMVNNKHWLSDVMVGAGIGILVTNLVY
;
A
#
# COMPACT_ATOMS: atom_id res chain seq x y z
N MET A 1 7.13 24.50 1.76
CA MET A 1 8.15 23.50 2.16
C MET A 1 7.66 22.06 2.24
N LYS A 2 6.48 21.74 2.82
CA LYS A 2 6.01 20.34 3.00
C LYS A 2 5.89 19.49 1.71
N TYR A 3 5.55 20.09 0.58
CA TYR A 3 5.41 19.37 -0.71
C TYR A 3 6.72 19.20 -1.49
N ILE A 4 7.81 19.85 -1.06
CA ILE A 4 9.12 19.81 -1.73
C ILE A 4 9.84 18.49 -1.44
N LEU A 5 9.77 17.99 -0.20
CA LEU A 5 10.32 16.68 0.17
C LEU A 5 9.58 15.53 -0.54
N LEU A 6 8.27 15.64 -0.70
CA LEU A 6 7.46 14.64 -1.39
C LEU A 6 7.81 14.58 -2.90
N SER A 7 8.05 15.73 -3.52
CA SER A 7 8.50 15.81 -4.90
C SER A 7 9.94 15.32 -5.06
N ILE A 8 10.85 15.58 -4.11
CA ILE A 8 12.21 15.03 -4.12
C ILE A 8 12.19 13.49 -4.01
N ILE A 9 11.34 12.93 -3.16
CA ILE A 9 11.18 11.47 -3.03
C ILE A 9 10.62 10.88 -4.33
N ILE A 10 9.58 11.47 -4.91
CA ILE A 10 9.02 11.06 -6.20
C ILE A 10 10.08 11.14 -7.32
N LEU A 11 10.88 12.22 -7.36
CA LEU A 11 11.99 12.35 -8.31
C LEU A 11 13.08 11.30 -8.08
N SER A 12 13.42 10.96 -6.83
CA SER A 12 14.41 9.92 -6.56
C SER A 12 13.96 8.52 -7.02
N PHE A 13 12.66 8.21 -6.99
CA PHE A 13 12.13 6.98 -7.59
C PHE A 13 12.19 6.97 -9.12
N THR A 14 12.07 8.14 -9.77
CA THR A 14 12.27 8.22 -11.24
C THR A 14 13.72 7.94 -11.62
N HIS A 15 14.71 8.33 -10.80
CA HIS A 15 16.12 8.07 -11.08
C HIS A 15 16.52 6.59 -10.93
N VAL A 16 15.96 5.86 -9.96
CA VAL A 16 16.18 4.41 -9.82
C VAL A 16 15.62 3.64 -11.04
N ALA A 17 14.46 4.04 -11.55
CA ALA A 17 13.89 3.47 -12.78
C ALA A 17 14.73 3.78 -14.04
N ILE A 18 15.51 4.87 -14.03
CA ILE A 18 16.42 5.23 -15.14
C ILE A 18 17.74 4.44 -15.05
N ALA A 19 18.16 4.02 -13.85
CA ALA A 19 19.42 3.30 -13.62
C ALA A 19 19.40 1.81 -14.02
N GLN A 20 18.23 1.19 -14.22
CA GLN A 20 18.13 -0.15 -14.83
C GLN A 20 18.26 -0.06 -16.36
N GLN A 21 19.51 -0.05 -16.82
CA GLN A 21 19.87 -0.04 -18.24
C GLN A 21 20.19 -1.45 -18.71
N SER A 22 19.15 -2.24 -19.03
CA SER A 22 19.17 -3.24 -20.11
C SER A 22 17.76 -3.81 -20.32
N ASP A 23 17.33 -3.78 -21.58
CA ASP A 23 16.12 -4.37 -22.15
C ASP A 23 14.82 -3.53 -22.19
N THR A 24 14.37 -3.23 -23.41
CA THR A 24 13.18 -2.43 -23.76
C THR A 24 11.88 -3.14 -23.35
N ILE A 25 11.89 -4.48 -23.33
CA ILE A 25 10.74 -5.30 -22.90
C ILE A 25 10.45 -5.08 -21.42
N ASN A 26 11.50 -5.01 -20.60
CA ASN A 26 11.38 -4.85 -19.16
C ASN A 26 10.90 -3.44 -18.78
N LYS A 27 11.39 -2.40 -19.48
CA LYS A 27 10.92 -1.01 -19.31
C LYS A 27 9.42 -0.84 -19.54
N ARG A 28 8.85 -1.49 -20.56
CA ARG A 28 7.40 -1.38 -20.86
C ARG A 28 6.54 -2.05 -19.78
N SER A 29 7.03 -3.16 -19.20
CA SER A 29 6.37 -3.85 -18.09
C SER A 29 6.38 -3.01 -16.81
N ILE A 30 7.53 -2.43 -16.45
CA ILE A 30 7.70 -1.58 -15.27
C ILE A 30 6.82 -0.33 -15.34
N ILE A 31 6.77 0.35 -16.50
CA ILE A 31 5.91 1.53 -16.69
C ILE A 31 4.44 1.16 -16.44
N LYS A 32 3.94 0.08 -17.05
CA LYS A 32 2.55 -0.35 -16.89
C LYS A 32 2.22 -0.68 -15.43
N ARG A 33 3.11 -1.40 -14.73
CA ARG A 33 2.96 -1.76 -13.31
C ARG A 33 3.05 -0.55 -12.38
N SER A 34 3.66 0.55 -12.84
CA SER A 34 3.83 1.77 -12.06
C SER A 34 2.68 2.78 -12.21
N ILE A 35 1.83 2.68 -13.24
CA ILE A 35 0.74 3.64 -13.47
C ILE A 35 -0.18 3.73 -12.26
N LEU A 36 -0.77 2.60 -11.85
CA LEU A 36 -1.71 2.56 -10.72
C LEU A 36 -1.10 3.11 -9.42
N PRO A 37 0.04 2.60 -8.93
CA PRO A 37 0.58 3.10 -7.66
C PRO A 37 1.02 4.56 -7.72
N VAL A 38 1.60 5.02 -8.83
CA VAL A 38 1.99 6.43 -8.99
C VAL A 38 0.75 7.32 -9.03
N SER A 39 -0.33 6.90 -9.70
CA SER A 39 -1.61 7.61 -9.67
C SER A 39 -2.18 7.69 -8.26
N LEU A 40 -2.16 6.59 -7.50
CA LEU A 40 -2.63 6.57 -6.10
C LEU A 40 -1.83 7.52 -5.21
N ILE A 41 -0.49 7.48 -5.32
CA ILE A 41 0.40 8.38 -4.58
C ILE A 41 0.12 9.84 -4.96
N THR A 42 0.06 10.13 -6.26
CA THR A 42 -0.11 11.50 -6.77
C THR A 42 -1.47 12.08 -6.36
N ILE A 43 -2.55 11.36 -6.63
CA ILE A 43 -3.92 11.81 -6.29
C ILE A 43 -4.07 11.91 -4.78
N GLY A 44 -3.63 10.91 -4.03
CA GLY A 44 -3.67 10.92 -2.57
C GLY A 44 -2.94 12.14 -1.98
N SER A 45 -1.79 12.49 -2.55
CA SER A 45 -1.02 13.66 -2.13
C SER A 45 -1.72 14.97 -2.45
N ILE A 46 -2.38 15.08 -3.61
CA ILE A 46 -3.15 16.26 -4.03
C ILE A 46 -4.37 16.47 -3.14
N ILE A 47 -5.11 15.42 -2.80
CA ILE A 47 -6.35 15.54 -2.01
C ILE A 47 -6.08 15.70 -0.50
N SER A 48 -4.84 15.50 -0.05
CA SER A 48 -4.47 15.57 1.36
C SER A 48 -4.77 16.94 1.96
N GLY A 49 -5.63 16.98 2.98
CA GLY A 49 -6.06 18.21 3.65
C GLY A 49 -7.16 19.00 2.93
N SER A 50 -7.65 18.50 1.80
CA SER A 50 -8.74 19.13 1.03
C SER A 50 -10.08 19.12 1.78
N THR A 51 -10.99 20.01 1.38
CA THR A 51 -12.37 20.04 1.89
C THR A 51 -13.10 18.74 1.56
N PHE A 52 -12.85 18.16 0.38
CA PHE A 52 -13.42 16.87 0.00
C PHE A 52 -13.04 15.76 0.99
N GLU A 53 -11.74 15.63 1.30
CA GLU A 53 -11.26 14.62 2.24
C GLU A 53 -11.90 14.77 3.63
N LYS A 54 -11.99 16.01 4.13
CA LYS A 54 -12.60 16.30 5.42
C LYS A 54 -14.10 15.99 5.43
N ASN A 55 -14.82 16.39 4.38
CA ASN A 55 -16.25 16.12 4.25
C ASN A 55 -16.53 14.61 4.17
N LEU A 56 -15.73 13.87 3.39
CA LEU A 56 -15.83 12.42 3.32
C LEU A 56 -15.64 11.79 4.70
N GLN A 57 -14.63 12.21 5.45
CA GLN A 57 -14.38 11.69 6.79
C GLN A 57 -15.53 11.98 7.76
N THR A 58 -16.06 13.21 7.75
CA THR A 58 -17.23 13.59 8.57
C THR A 58 -18.46 12.77 8.21
N ASN A 59 -18.74 12.59 6.91
CA ASN A 59 -19.88 11.79 6.45
C ASN A 59 -19.76 10.32 6.86
N LEU A 60 -18.55 9.74 6.73
CA LEU A 60 -18.28 8.38 7.19
C LEU A 60 -18.54 8.26 8.69
N ARG A 61 -18.07 9.22 9.50
CA ARG A 61 -18.27 9.17 10.95
C ARG A 61 -19.72 9.35 11.36
N ASN A 62 -20.47 10.23 10.68
CA ASN A 62 -21.90 10.39 10.90
C ASN A 62 -22.69 9.11 10.55
N ALA A 63 -22.23 8.34 9.56
CA ALA A 63 -22.90 7.10 9.16
C ALA A 63 -22.70 5.94 10.15
N VAL A 64 -21.50 5.82 10.75
CA VAL A 64 -21.18 4.71 11.68
C VAL A 64 -21.32 5.07 13.16
N GLY A 65 -21.38 6.37 13.48
CA GLY A 65 -21.42 6.89 14.85
C GLY A 65 -20.05 7.34 15.36
N ASN A 66 -20.06 8.36 16.22
CA ASN A 66 -18.85 9.01 16.75
C ASN A 66 -18.02 8.13 17.69
N ASP A 67 -18.58 7.05 18.21
CA ASP A 67 -17.91 6.10 19.12
C ASP A 67 -17.61 4.74 18.46
N TYR A 68 -17.83 4.61 17.15
CA TYR A 68 -17.54 3.36 16.43
C TYR A 68 -16.04 3.04 16.45
N GLU A 69 -15.70 1.84 16.93
CA GLU A 69 -14.37 1.26 16.75
C GLU A 69 -14.49 -0.25 16.55
N PHE A 70 -13.92 -0.76 15.46
CA PHE A 70 -13.84 -2.19 15.20
C PHE A 70 -12.46 -2.55 14.68
N ARG A 71 -11.71 -3.33 15.47
CA ARG A 71 -10.27 -3.57 15.29
C ARG A 71 -9.91 -4.66 14.27
N ILE A 72 -10.82 -4.94 13.33
CA ILE A 72 -10.59 -6.01 12.34
C ILE A 72 -9.42 -5.69 11.40
N ASP A 73 -9.15 -4.41 11.18
CA ASP A 73 -8.00 -3.91 10.41
C ASP A 73 -6.65 -4.32 10.99
N ASP A 74 -6.55 -4.53 12.31
CA ASP A 74 -5.32 -5.01 12.96
C ASP A 74 -4.97 -6.46 12.56
N TYR A 75 -5.95 -7.23 12.08
CA TYR A 75 -5.79 -8.64 11.68
C TYR A 75 -5.77 -8.81 10.16
N LEU A 76 -6.65 -8.08 9.45
CA LEU A 76 -6.81 -8.22 7.99
C LEU A 76 -5.52 -7.91 7.21
N LEU A 77 -4.64 -7.06 7.75
CA LEU A 77 -3.37 -6.73 7.12
C LEU A 77 -2.42 -7.94 6.95
N PHE A 78 -2.60 -8.98 7.78
CA PHE A 78 -1.82 -10.22 7.75
C PHE A 78 -2.46 -11.31 6.89
N VAL A 79 -3.72 -11.14 6.49
CA VAL A 79 -4.43 -12.13 5.67
C VAL A 79 -3.68 -12.44 4.38
N PRO A 80 -3.13 -11.47 3.60
CA PRO A 80 -2.37 -11.82 2.40
C PRO A 80 -1.10 -12.64 2.68
N VAL A 81 -0.49 -12.49 3.86
CA VAL A 81 0.65 -13.35 4.24
C VAL A 81 0.18 -14.78 4.51
N ALA A 82 -0.95 -14.93 5.19
CA ALA A 82 -1.55 -16.25 5.39
C ALA A 82 -1.99 -16.87 4.05
N GLU A 83 -2.60 -16.10 3.15
CA GLU A 83 -2.97 -16.54 1.80
C GLU A 83 -1.76 -17.09 1.03
N LEU A 84 -0.63 -16.38 1.07
CA LEU A 84 0.61 -16.81 0.40
C LEU A 84 1.02 -18.23 0.82
N TYR A 85 1.14 -18.49 2.12
CA TYR A 85 1.63 -19.78 2.61
C TYR A 85 0.57 -20.87 2.60
N ILE A 86 -0.71 -20.54 2.84
CA ILE A 86 -1.80 -21.52 2.71
C ILE A 86 -1.92 -21.99 1.27
N ALA A 87 -1.80 -21.09 0.29
CA ALA A 87 -1.82 -21.43 -1.13
C ALA A 87 -0.73 -22.45 -1.49
N ASP A 88 0.50 -22.25 -1.00
CA ASP A 88 1.59 -23.23 -1.18
C ASP A 88 1.26 -24.58 -0.51
N ILE A 89 0.72 -24.58 0.72
CA ILE A 89 0.35 -25.82 1.43
C ILE A 89 -0.73 -26.62 0.69
N VAL A 90 -1.71 -25.95 0.10
CA VAL A 90 -2.79 -26.61 -0.66
C VAL A 90 -2.39 -26.92 -2.11
N GLY A 91 -1.13 -26.66 -2.50
CA GLY A 91 -0.58 -27.01 -3.80
C GLY A 91 -0.96 -26.05 -4.94
N ALA A 92 -1.36 -24.81 -4.62
CA ALA A 92 -1.52 -23.79 -5.65
C ALA A 92 -0.18 -23.53 -6.33
N LYS A 93 -0.18 -23.45 -7.66
CA LYS A 93 1.05 -23.26 -8.44
C LYS A 93 1.56 -21.83 -8.27
N SER A 94 2.54 -21.61 -7.41
CA SER A 94 3.23 -20.32 -7.28
C SER A 94 4.28 -20.13 -8.39
N LYS A 95 4.61 -18.87 -8.67
CA LYS A 95 5.66 -18.50 -9.63
C LYS A 95 7.04 -18.90 -9.13
N ASN A 96 7.31 -18.69 -7.84
CA ASN A 96 8.59 -18.97 -7.21
C ASN A 96 8.47 -20.02 -6.09
N HIS A 97 9.60 -20.66 -5.76
CA HIS A 97 9.70 -21.52 -4.59
C HIS A 97 9.50 -20.71 -3.29
N TRP A 98 8.90 -21.32 -2.25
CA TRP A 98 8.52 -20.64 -0.99
C TRP A 98 9.64 -19.83 -0.34
N PHE A 99 10.90 -20.24 -0.52
CA PHE A 99 12.07 -19.49 -0.04
C PHE A 99 12.23 -18.15 -0.75
N ASP A 100 12.08 -18.11 -2.08
CA ASP A 100 12.16 -16.88 -2.87
C ASP A 100 10.96 -15.97 -2.61
N GLN A 101 9.76 -16.54 -2.46
CA GLN A 101 8.58 -15.79 -2.03
C GLN A 101 8.81 -15.08 -0.70
N THR A 102 9.38 -15.80 0.28
CA THR A 102 9.70 -15.26 1.61
C THR A 102 10.75 -14.16 1.52
N LYS A 103 11.75 -14.31 0.65
CA LYS A 103 12.76 -13.28 0.38
C LYS A 103 12.12 -12.01 -0.19
N TYR A 104 11.26 -12.14 -1.21
CA TYR A 104 10.54 -10.99 -1.77
C TYR A 104 9.65 -10.31 -0.73
N LEU A 105 8.87 -11.09 0.02
CA LEU A 105 8.03 -10.60 1.10
C LEU A 105 8.84 -9.80 2.14
N LEU A 106 9.98 -10.34 2.59
CA LEU A 106 10.83 -9.69 3.58
C LEU A 106 11.43 -8.39 3.06
N ILE A 107 12.02 -8.41 1.87
CA ILE A 107 12.67 -7.23 1.28
C ILE A 107 11.62 -6.13 1.04
N SER A 108 10.47 -6.46 0.47
CA SER A 108 9.40 -5.49 0.22
C SER A 108 8.88 -4.89 1.53
N ASN A 109 8.68 -5.69 2.58
CA ASN A 109 8.24 -5.17 3.89
C ASN A 109 9.31 -4.27 4.55
N ILE A 110 10.59 -4.60 4.49
CA ILE A 110 11.66 -3.75 5.05
C ILE A 110 11.72 -2.40 4.33
N LEU A 111 11.70 -2.40 3.00
CA LEU A 111 11.76 -1.16 2.22
C LEU A 111 10.53 -0.29 2.44
N THR A 112 9.34 -0.89 2.41
CA THR A 112 8.09 -0.15 2.68
C THR A 112 7.99 0.35 4.11
N ALA A 113 8.53 -0.37 5.09
CA ALA A 113 8.66 0.10 6.47
C ALA A 113 9.49 1.37 6.54
N GLY A 114 10.70 1.34 5.97
CA GLY A 114 11.62 2.49 5.98
C GLY A 114 10.97 3.74 5.35
N ILE A 115 10.38 3.58 4.17
CA ILE A 115 9.69 4.67 3.46
C ILE A 115 8.49 5.19 4.27
N THR A 116 7.65 4.29 4.76
CA THR A 116 6.43 4.66 5.49
C THR A 116 6.74 5.38 6.79
N HIS A 117 7.68 4.85 7.58
CA HIS A 117 8.09 5.48 8.84
C HIS A 117 8.77 6.82 8.58
N GLY A 118 9.68 6.90 7.59
CA GLY A 118 10.33 8.15 7.22
C GLY A 118 9.33 9.25 6.84
N LEU A 119 8.38 8.93 5.95
CA LEU A 119 7.31 9.86 5.57
C LEU A 119 6.41 10.25 6.73
N LYS A 120 6.10 9.29 7.61
CA LYS A 120 5.25 9.51 8.78
C LYS A 120 5.79 10.58 9.70
N PHE A 121 7.08 10.52 10.03
CA PHE A 121 7.72 11.54 10.84
C PHE A 121 7.97 12.84 10.06
N ALA A 122 8.34 12.76 8.78
CA ALA A 122 8.61 13.95 7.97
C ALA A 122 7.36 14.82 7.72
N VAL A 123 6.21 14.20 7.49
CA VAL A 123 4.96 14.92 7.17
C VAL A 123 4.24 15.38 8.45
N GLY A 124 4.23 14.53 9.49
CA GLY A 124 3.63 14.87 10.79
C GLY A 124 2.15 15.26 10.72
N LYS A 125 1.39 14.70 9.78
CA LYS A 125 -0.05 15.01 9.59
C LYS A 125 -0.85 14.55 10.82
N SER A 126 -1.78 15.37 11.31
CA SER A 126 -2.71 14.97 12.37
C SER A 126 -3.78 14.02 11.84
N ARG A 127 -4.19 13.05 12.66
CA ARG A 127 -5.27 12.10 12.38
C ARG A 127 -6.63 12.77 12.55
N PRO A 128 -7.70 12.20 11.96
CA PRO A 128 -9.04 12.75 12.14
C PRO A 128 -9.59 12.56 13.55
N ASN A 129 -9.07 11.60 14.33
CA ASN A 129 -9.37 11.46 15.76
C ASN A 129 -8.50 12.32 16.68
N GLY A 130 -7.73 13.28 16.17
CA GLY A 130 -6.86 14.15 16.97
C GLY A 130 -5.48 13.55 17.33
N GLY A 131 -5.23 12.28 17.00
CA GLY A 131 -3.90 11.70 17.14
C GLY A 131 -2.88 12.30 16.16
N THR A 132 -1.60 11.92 16.31
CA THR A 132 -0.52 12.42 15.44
C THR A 132 -0.13 11.38 14.38
N HIS A 133 0.70 11.81 13.42
CA HIS A 133 1.36 10.94 12.46
C HIS A 133 0.41 10.08 11.63
N SER A 134 -0.53 10.69 10.90
CA SER A 134 -1.53 9.97 10.10
C SER A 134 -0.99 9.52 8.74
N PHE A 135 -0.09 10.27 8.12
CA PHE A 135 0.29 10.08 6.72
C PHE A 135 1.65 9.39 6.56
N PRO A 136 1.80 8.33 5.74
CA PRO A 136 0.74 7.49 5.21
C PRO A 136 0.27 6.44 6.26
N SER A 137 -0.77 5.69 5.91
CA SER A 137 -1.29 4.61 6.75
C SER A 137 -0.36 3.40 6.72
N TRP A 138 0.30 3.09 7.85
CA TRP A 138 1.16 1.90 7.98
C TRP A 138 0.40 0.59 7.71
N HIS A 139 -0.81 0.44 8.25
CA HIS A 139 -1.62 -0.77 8.07
C HIS A 139 -1.95 -0.97 6.59
N THR A 140 -2.30 0.11 5.91
CA THR A 140 -2.60 0.06 4.47
C THR A 140 -1.34 -0.23 3.66
N THR A 141 -0.22 0.43 3.94
CA THR A 141 1.03 0.15 3.20
C THR A 141 1.41 -1.32 3.29
N PHE A 142 1.46 -1.88 4.49
CA PHE A 142 1.86 -3.27 4.70
C PHE A 142 0.87 -4.26 4.09
N ALA A 143 -0.43 -4.02 4.26
CA ALA A 143 -1.44 -4.87 3.64
C ALA A 143 -1.28 -4.89 2.10
N PHE A 144 -1.11 -3.72 1.47
CA PHE A 144 -0.91 -3.65 0.02
C PHE A 144 0.44 -4.22 -0.42
N THR A 145 1.51 -4.08 0.37
CA THR A 145 2.78 -4.78 0.14
C THR A 145 2.57 -6.29 0.10
N ASN A 146 1.95 -6.86 1.12
CA ASN A 146 1.71 -8.30 1.22
C ASN A 146 0.80 -8.79 0.08
N ALA A 147 -0.26 -8.05 -0.25
CA ALA A 147 -1.13 -8.37 -1.37
C ALA A 147 -0.43 -8.31 -2.72
N THR A 148 0.51 -7.38 -2.93
CA THR A 148 1.28 -7.31 -4.17
C THR A 148 2.27 -8.47 -4.30
N VAL A 149 2.78 -9.03 -3.20
CA VAL A 149 3.55 -10.28 -3.22
C VAL A 149 2.65 -11.43 -3.69
N VAL A 150 1.50 -11.64 -3.05
CA VAL A 150 0.51 -12.66 -3.46
C VAL A 150 0.15 -12.52 -4.94
N TYR A 151 -0.10 -11.29 -5.38
CA TYR A 151 -0.41 -11.01 -6.78
C TYR A 151 0.71 -11.46 -7.72
N ASN A 152 1.97 -11.10 -7.44
CA ASN A 152 3.09 -11.46 -8.29
C ASN A 152 3.40 -12.97 -8.29
N GLU A 153 3.07 -13.68 -7.21
CA GLU A 153 3.27 -15.13 -7.12
C GLU A 153 2.19 -15.93 -7.85
N PHE A 154 0.95 -15.45 -7.90
CA PHE A 154 -0.18 -16.25 -8.39
C PHE A 154 -0.89 -15.69 -9.62
N ILE A 155 -0.55 -14.50 -10.15
CA ILE A 155 -1.30 -13.91 -11.27
C ILE A 155 -1.31 -14.78 -12.53
N ASP A 156 -0.22 -15.52 -12.79
CA ASP A 156 -0.10 -16.36 -13.99
C ASP A 156 -0.81 -17.72 -13.85
N SER A 157 -1.08 -18.16 -12.63
CA SER A 157 -1.59 -19.51 -12.33
C SER A 157 -2.99 -19.53 -11.71
N SER A 158 -3.33 -18.53 -10.89
CA SER A 158 -4.57 -18.42 -10.13
C SER A 158 -4.95 -16.94 -9.95
N PRO A 159 -5.46 -16.27 -11.01
CA PRO A 159 -5.80 -14.85 -10.94
C PRO A 159 -6.76 -14.48 -9.80
N ALA A 160 -7.74 -15.34 -9.50
CA ALA A 160 -8.68 -15.08 -8.41
C ALA A 160 -7.98 -14.98 -7.04
N LEU A 161 -7.03 -15.87 -6.77
CA LEU A 161 -6.18 -15.84 -5.58
C LEU A 161 -5.23 -14.62 -5.61
N ALA A 162 -4.65 -14.33 -6.77
CA ALA A 162 -3.77 -13.16 -6.94
C ALA A 162 -4.48 -11.84 -6.59
N TYR A 163 -5.75 -11.70 -6.94
CA TYR A 163 -6.55 -10.50 -6.63
C TYR A 163 -7.20 -10.51 -5.24
N SER A 164 -7.34 -11.68 -4.58
CA SER A 164 -7.99 -11.74 -3.25
C SER A 164 -7.23 -10.97 -2.19
N GLY A 165 -5.89 -10.96 -2.25
CA GLY A 165 -5.07 -10.16 -1.34
C GLY A 165 -5.44 -8.68 -1.38
N TYR A 166 -5.70 -8.12 -2.57
CA TYR A 166 -6.11 -6.71 -2.69
C TYR A 166 -7.50 -6.43 -2.11
N LEU A 167 -8.39 -7.42 -2.08
CA LEU A 167 -9.68 -7.29 -1.42
C LEU A 167 -9.47 -7.06 0.08
N PHE A 168 -8.70 -7.93 0.74
CA PHE A 168 -8.40 -7.80 2.17
C PHE A 168 -7.63 -6.52 2.53
N SER A 169 -6.69 -6.12 1.67
CA SER A 169 -5.94 -4.88 1.86
C SER A 169 -6.79 -3.63 1.66
N THR A 170 -7.74 -3.67 0.71
CA THR A 170 -8.74 -2.61 0.54
C THR A 170 -9.63 -2.52 1.77
N THR A 171 -10.13 -3.65 2.28
CA THR A 171 -10.93 -3.69 3.51
C THR A 171 -10.14 -3.11 4.69
N THR A 172 -8.87 -3.47 4.85
CA THR A 172 -7.98 -2.88 5.87
C THR A 172 -7.97 -1.36 5.75
N GLY A 173 -7.71 -0.81 4.55
CA GLY A 173 -7.71 0.63 4.30
C GLY A 173 -9.04 1.32 4.62
N VAL A 174 -10.16 0.73 4.23
CA VAL A 174 -11.51 1.24 4.53
C VAL A 174 -11.71 1.30 6.05
N PHE A 175 -11.39 0.23 6.78
CA PHE A 175 -11.53 0.22 8.24
C PHE A 175 -10.62 1.23 8.93
N ARG A 176 -9.44 1.56 8.37
CA ARG A 176 -8.62 2.68 8.88
C ARG A 176 -9.33 4.02 8.83
N MET A 177 -10.17 4.25 7.80
CA MET A 177 -10.97 5.47 7.67
C MET A 177 -12.19 5.42 8.59
N VAL A 178 -12.92 4.30 8.59
CA VAL A 178 -14.13 4.09 9.41
C VAL A 178 -13.83 4.21 10.90
N ASN A 179 -12.69 3.65 11.36
CA ASN A 179 -12.21 3.78 12.74
C ASN A 179 -11.65 5.17 13.06
N ASN A 180 -11.78 6.14 12.16
CA ASN A 180 -11.30 7.51 12.34
C ASN A 180 -9.78 7.60 12.61
N LYS A 181 -9.00 6.62 12.12
CA LYS A 181 -7.56 6.52 12.37
C LYS A 181 -6.72 7.18 11.26
N HIS A 182 -7.24 7.25 10.04
CA HIS A 182 -6.55 7.77 8.85
C HIS A 182 -7.51 8.46 7.88
N TRP A 183 -6.99 9.43 7.15
CA TRP A 183 -7.71 10.08 6.06
C TRP A 183 -7.61 9.27 4.76
N LEU A 184 -8.48 9.56 3.78
CA LEU A 184 -8.44 8.94 2.46
C LEU A 184 -7.06 9.06 1.79
N SER A 185 -6.42 10.24 1.85
CA SER A 185 -5.08 10.43 1.29
C SER A 185 -4.06 9.48 1.88
N ASP A 186 -4.15 9.22 3.19
CA ASP A 186 -3.19 8.42 3.92
C ASP A 186 -3.27 6.95 3.48
N VAL A 187 -4.49 6.50 3.19
CA VAL A 187 -4.81 5.17 2.66
C VAL A 187 -4.37 5.05 1.20
N MET A 188 -4.72 6.01 0.34
CA MET A 188 -4.33 6.00 -1.07
C MET A 188 -2.81 5.98 -1.26
N VAL A 189 -2.10 6.87 -0.55
CA VAL A 189 -0.65 6.93 -0.63
C VAL A 189 -0.01 5.68 -0.03
N GLY A 190 -0.54 5.16 1.08
CA GLY A 190 -0.06 3.89 1.65
C GLY A 190 -0.20 2.72 0.67
N ALA A 191 -1.36 2.57 0.05
CA ALA A 191 -1.60 1.55 -0.97
C ALA A 191 -0.66 1.67 -2.17
N GLY A 192 -0.47 2.90 -2.68
CA GLY A 192 0.43 3.16 -3.80
C GLY A 192 1.89 2.86 -3.46
N ILE A 193 2.37 3.22 -2.27
CA ILE A 193 3.74 2.87 -1.81
C ILE A 193 3.90 1.35 -1.73
N GLY A 194 2.93 0.65 -1.13
CA GLY A 194 2.96 -0.80 -0.97
C GLY A 194 3.09 -1.53 -2.31
N ILE A 195 2.25 -1.15 -3.27
CA ILE A 195 2.27 -1.72 -4.63
C ILE A 195 3.56 -1.35 -5.37
N LEU A 196 3.97 -0.07 -5.35
CA LEU A 196 5.13 0.41 -6.11
C LEU A 196 6.41 -0.29 -5.68
N VAL A 197 6.70 -0.27 -4.38
CA VAL A 197 7.95 -0.82 -3.84
C VAL A 197 8.03 -2.32 -4.08
N THR A 198 6.92 -3.03 -3.88
CA THR A 198 6.88 -4.48 -4.13
C THR A 198 7.12 -4.79 -5.60
N ASN A 199 6.50 -4.06 -6.53
CA ASN A 199 6.74 -4.24 -7.97
C ASN A 199 8.15 -3.86 -8.42
N LEU A 200 8.90 -3.05 -7.67
CA LEU A 200 10.31 -2.75 -7.94
C LEU A 200 11.26 -3.83 -7.40
N VAL A 201 10.79 -4.62 -6.43
CA VAL A 201 11.54 -5.73 -5.83
C VAL A 201 11.41 -7.00 -6.69
N TYR A 202 10.30 -7.17 -7.41
CA TYR A 202 10.02 -8.24 -8.37
C TYR A 202 10.56 -7.96 -9.77
#